data_AF-A0A640QGT5-F1
#
_entry.id   AF-A0A640QGT5-F1
#
_cell.length_a   1.000
_cell.length_b   1.000
_cell.length_c   1.000
_cell.angle_alpha   90.00
_cell.angle_beta   90.00
_cell.angle_gamma   90.00
#
_symmetry.space_group_name_H-M   'P 1'
#
loop_
_entity.id
_entity.type
_entity.pdbx_description
1 polymer ?
#
loop_
_entity_poly.entity_id
_entity_poly.type
_entity_poly.pdbx_seq_one_letter_code
_entity_poly.pdbx_strand_id
1 'polypeptide(L)'
;MPLDTPAANDNTPIDPSIYWERSGVLARASAQGALFSLYLAMQQHSVAEPFQIESANSGLEQQNSVKAQLASLNHYRRPSLAASESEWKTMHVMPLLVAQDYATARLYMALKPAPLAQTNDEKRLPDDVIHNCSLATQKRLKKQYANSVKEDNTLLYDILSSQHGETDSANPEHLNSTSFRSMA
;
A
#
# COMPACT_ATOMS: atom_id res chain seq x y z
N MET A 1 -5.87 27.76 24.43
CA MET A 1 -6.16 27.99 23.00
C MET A 1 -5.25 27.07 22.20
N PRO A 2 -5.75 25.98 21.61
CA PRO A 2 -4.95 25.18 20.69
C PRO A 2 -4.92 25.88 19.33
N LEU A 3 -3.74 25.95 18.72
CA LEU A 3 -3.55 26.46 17.36
C LEU A 3 -4.17 25.48 16.37
N ASP A 4 -5.07 25.97 15.53
CA ASP A 4 -5.49 25.30 14.29
C ASP A 4 -4.29 25.21 13.35
N THR A 5 -3.66 24.03 13.29
CA THR A 5 -2.80 23.67 12.16
C THR A 5 -3.70 23.49 10.94
N PRO A 6 -3.54 24.25 9.85
CA PRO A 6 -4.32 24.05 8.64
C PRO A 6 -4.05 22.63 8.11
N ALA A 7 -5.13 21.89 7.85
CA ALA A 7 -5.10 20.57 7.25
C ALA A 7 -4.15 20.60 6.05
N ALA A 8 -3.08 19.80 6.13
CA ALA A 8 -2.21 19.56 4.99
C ALA A 8 -3.09 19.05 3.85
N ASN A 9 -3.20 19.80 2.76
CA ASN A 9 -3.88 19.36 1.56
C ASN A 9 -3.31 17.99 1.18
N ASP A 10 -4.15 16.95 1.23
CA ASP A 10 -3.87 15.55 0.86
C ASP A 10 -3.61 15.37 -0.66
N ASN A 11 -3.07 16.39 -1.33
CA ASN A 11 -2.71 16.35 -2.73
C ASN A 11 -1.28 15.83 -2.87
N THR A 12 -1.03 14.60 -2.43
CA THR A 12 0.22 13.94 -2.83
C THR A 12 0.22 13.82 -4.36
N PRO A 13 1.25 14.35 -5.05
CA PRO A 13 1.23 14.41 -6.50
C PRO A 13 1.19 13.01 -7.09
N ILE A 14 0.50 12.86 -8.22
CA ILE A 14 0.56 11.65 -9.04
C ILE A 14 1.94 11.57 -9.70
N ASP A 15 2.50 10.37 -9.91
CA ASP A 15 3.83 10.23 -10.53
C ASP A 15 3.84 10.92 -11.91
N PRO A 16 4.69 11.96 -12.13
CA PRO A 16 4.71 12.72 -13.37
C PRO A 16 5.05 11.87 -14.60
N SER A 17 5.67 10.69 -14.44
CA SER A 17 5.96 9.78 -15.54
C SER A 17 4.71 9.25 -16.27
N ILE A 18 3.54 9.25 -15.61
CA ILE A 18 2.27 8.83 -16.21
C ILE A 18 1.86 9.77 -17.35
N TYR A 19 2.24 11.04 -17.28
CA TYR A 19 1.84 12.04 -18.28
C TYR A 19 2.80 12.13 -19.47
N TRP A 20 3.92 11.41 -19.51
CA TRP A 20 4.94 11.58 -20.56
C TRP A 20 4.49 11.16 -21.97
N GLU A 21 3.56 10.21 -22.07
CA GLU A 21 2.90 9.89 -23.36
C GLU A 21 1.97 11.02 -23.79
N ARG A 22 1.08 11.45 -22.90
CA ARG A 22 0.05 12.47 -23.19
C ARG A 22 0.64 13.86 -23.42
N SER A 23 1.75 14.20 -22.77
CA SER A 23 2.44 15.49 -22.91
C SER A 23 3.38 15.55 -24.12
N GLY A 24 3.59 14.43 -24.82
CA GLY A 24 4.48 14.37 -25.99
C GLY A 24 5.98 14.45 -25.64
N VAL A 25 6.35 14.32 -24.35
CA VAL A 25 7.76 14.30 -23.92
C VAL A 25 8.50 13.11 -24.55
N LEU A 26 7.88 11.94 -24.62
CA LEU A 26 8.44 10.77 -25.30
C LEU A 26 8.61 10.99 -26.81
N ALA A 27 7.62 11.62 -27.46
CA ALA A 27 7.68 11.93 -28.88
C ALA A 27 8.82 12.91 -29.19
N ARG A 28 9.04 13.93 -28.33
CA ARG A 28 10.16 14.86 -28.46
C ARG A 28 11.52 14.19 -28.21
N ALA A 29 11.58 13.25 -27.27
CA ALA A 29 12.79 12.50 -26.97
C ALA A 29 13.17 11.48 -28.06
N SER A 30 12.24 11.10 -28.95
CA SER A 30 12.48 10.12 -30.03
C SER A 30 13.66 10.47 -30.94
N ALA A 31 13.98 11.77 -31.11
CA ALA A 31 15.13 12.23 -31.88
C ALA A 31 16.49 11.88 -31.23
N GLN A 32 16.50 11.56 -29.93
CA GLN A 32 17.69 11.19 -29.17
C GLN A 32 17.48 9.81 -28.54
N GLY A 33 17.93 8.76 -29.23
CA GLY A 33 17.68 7.38 -28.84
C GLY A 33 18.05 7.05 -27.38
N ALA A 34 19.12 7.64 -26.84
CA ALA A 34 19.51 7.47 -25.44
C ALA A 34 18.48 8.07 -24.46
N LEU A 35 18.04 9.32 -24.68
CA LEU A 35 17.01 9.94 -23.85
C LEU A 35 15.67 9.24 -23.99
N PHE A 36 15.30 8.86 -25.23
CA PHE A 36 14.10 8.09 -25.48
C PHE A 36 14.10 6.78 -24.69
N SER A 37 15.20 6.02 -24.76
CA SER A 37 15.34 4.76 -24.02
C SER A 37 15.28 4.95 -22.50
N LEU A 38 15.83 6.04 -21.97
CA LEU A 38 15.77 6.38 -20.55
C LEU A 38 14.33 6.73 -20.11
N TYR A 39 13.64 7.58 -20.86
CA TYR A 39 12.24 7.93 -20.56
C TYR A 39 11.32 6.71 -20.66
N LEU A 40 11.53 5.87 -21.67
CA LEU A 40 10.79 4.61 -21.87
C LEU A 40 11.04 3.66 -20.69
N ALA A 41 12.30 3.48 -20.28
CA ALA A 41 12.64 2.69 -19.10
C ALA A 41 11.97 3.23 -17.84
N MET A 42 12.03 4.54 -17.59
CA MET A 42 11.39 5.16 -16.43
C MET A 42 9.85 5.01 -16.46
N GLN A 43 9.24 5.05 -17.64
CA GLN A 43 7.80 4.88 -17.83
C GLN A 43 7.37 3.41 -17.64
N GLN A 44 8.12 2.43 -18.15
CA GLN A 44 7.81 1.01 -18.04
C GLN A 44 7.78 0.50 -16.60
N HIS A 45 8.47 1.15 -15.68
CA HIS A 45 8.43 0.81 -14.25
C HIS A 45 7.31 1.55 -13.49
N SER A 46 6.67 2.52 -14.15
CA SER A 46 5.52 3.27 -13.63
C SER A 46 4.21 2.48 -13.68
N VAL A 47 4.24 1.13 -13.75
CA VAL A 47 3.03 0.29 -13.76
C VAL A 47 2.25 0.53 -12.48
N ALA A 48 1.29 1.45 -12.56
CA ALA A 48 0.40 1.82 -11.50
C ALA A 48 -0.14 0.55 -10.85
N GLU A 49 -0.18 0.54 -9.52
CA GLU A 49 -1.13 -0.36 -8.87
C GLU A 49 -2.51 -0.04 -9.46
N PRO A 50 -3.31 -1.04 -9.88
CA PRO A 50 -4.69 -0.79 -10.26
C PRO A 50 -5.33 0.05 -9.18
N PHE A 51 -6.03 1.12 -9.56
CA PHE A 51 -6.75 1.94 -8.59
C PHE A 51 -7.65 1.01 -7.77
N GLN A 52 -7.44 1.00 -6.45
CA GLN A 52 -8.28 0.25 -5.53
C GLN A 52 -9.26 1.22 -4.90
N ILE A 53 -10.55 0.97 -5.12
CA ILE A 53 -11.61 1.63 -4.39
C ILE A 53 -11.57 1.03 -2.98
N GLU A 54 -11.32 1.86 -1.96
CA GLU A 54 -11.27 1.40 -0.57
C GLU A 54 -12.58 0.70 -0.21
N SER A 55 -12.53 -0.62 -0.03
CA SER A 55 -13.65 -1.36 0.54
C SER A 55 -13.61 -1.27 2.05
N ALA A 56 -14.76 -1.07 2.67
CA ALA A 56 -14.87 -0.92 4.13
C ALA A 56 -14.23 -2.12 4.84
N ASN A 57 -13.24 -1.82 5.69
CA ASN A 57 -12.44 -2.78 6.46
C ASN A 57 -13.30 -3.79 7.23
N SER A 58 -13.58 -4.96 6.65
CA SER A 58 -14.32 -6.06 7.29
C SER A 58 -13.42 -7.22 7.72
N GLY A 59 -12.10 -7.17 7.46
CA GLY A 59 -11.21 -8.32 7.59
C GLY A 59 -10.44 -8.50 8.91
N LEU A 60 -10.44 -7.51 9.82
CA LEU A 60 -9.56 -7.54 11.00
C LEU A 60 -10.03 -8.49 12.11
N GLU A 61 -11.34 -8.70 12.27
CA GLU A 61 -11.88 -9.56 13.34
C GLU A 61 -11.72 -11.06 13.02
N GLN A 62 -11.83 -11.45 11.76
CA GLN A 62 -11.69 -12.85 11.34
C GLN A 62 -10.25 -13.39 11.45
N GLN A 63 -9.22 -12.54 11.30
CA GLN A 63 -7.83 -13.02 11.40
C GLN A 63 -7.42 -13.40 12.83
N ASN A 64 -7.99 -12.73 13.83
CA ASN A 64 -7.69 -13.00 15.23
C ASN A 64 -8.30 -14.33 15.69
N SER A 65 -9.47 -14.72 15.16
CA SER A 65 -10.10 -16.00 15.49
C SER A 65 -9.30 -17.20 14.94
N VAL A 66 -8.79 -17.10 13.72
CA VAL A 66 -7.99 -18.16 13.07
C VAL A 66 -6.65 -18.37 13.78
N LYS A 67 -5.95 -17.30 14.17
CA LYS A 67 -4.68 -17.41 14.93
C LYS A 67 -4.89 -18.10 16.28
N ALA A 68 -5.97 -17.79 16.99
CA ALA A 68 -6.31 -18.43 18.26
C ALA A 68 -6.62 -19.93 18.08
N GLN A 69 -7.33 -20.28 17.01
CA GLN A 69 -7.67 -21.67 16.68
C GLN A 69 -6.43 -22.50 16.28
N LEU A 70 -5.49 -21.91 15.55
CA LEU A 70 -4.21 -22.57 15.22
C LEU A 70 -3.28 -22.71 16.42
N ALA A 71 -3.37 -21.81 17.40
CA ALA A 71 -2.61 -21.88 18.64
C ALA A 71 -3.12 -23.01 19.55
N SER A 72 -4.43 -23.24 19.63
CA SER A 72 -4.99 -24.33 20.43
C SER A 72 -4.71 -25.72 19.84
N LEU A 73 -4.53 -25.81 18.52
CA LEU A 73 -4.24 -27.07 17.83
C LEU A 73 -2.78 -27.54 17.98
N ASN A 74 -1.86 -26.64 18.33
CA ASN A 74 -0.44 -26.97 18.47
C ASN A 74 -0.04 -27.04 19.95
N HIS A 75 0.36 -28.23 20.40
CA HIS A 75 0.81 -28.46 21.78
C HIS A 75 2.32 -28.23 21.98
N TYR A 76 3.08 -28.06 20.91
CA TYR A 76 4.51 -27.75 20.99
C TYR A 76 4.75 -26.25 21.21
N ARG A 77 5.78 -25.93 21.99
CA ARG A 77 6.22 -24.55 22.22
C ARG A 77 6.70 -23.94 20.91
N ARG A 78 6.13 -22.80 20.52
CA ARG A 78 6.57 -22.05 19.34
C ARG A 78 7.73 -21.12 19.71
N PRO A 79 8.75 -20.99 18.83
CA PRO A 79 9.71 -19.92 18.96
C PRO A 79 9.00 -18.56 18.84
N SER A 80 9.46 -17.59 19.61
CA SER A 80 9.02 -16.21 19.54
C SER A 80 9.49 -15.57 18.22
N LEU A 81 8.70 -14.63 17.70
CA LEU A 81 9.06 -13.89 16.48
C LEU A 81 10.15 -12.83 16.75
N ALA A 82 10.18 -12.26 17.96
CA ALA A 82 11.17 -11.30 18.41
C ALA A 82 11.83 -11.78 19.71
N ALA A 83 13.08 -11.39 19.92
CA ALA A 83 13.81 -11.67 21.14
C ALA A 83 13.25 -10.86 22.32
N SER A 84 12.72 -11.56 23.32
CA SER A 84 12.34 -10.96 24.61
C SER A 84 13.52 -10.98 25.61
N GLU A 85 13.51 -10.11 26.63
CA GLU A 85 14.55 -10.12 27.68
C GLU A 85 14.70 -11.49 28.37
N SER A 86 13.61 -12.22 28.51
CA SER A 86 13.60 -13.58 29.09
C SER A 86 14.33 -14.61 28.21
N GLU A 87 14.28 -14.44 26.89
CA GLU A 87 14.95 -15.31 25.92
C GLU A 87 16.45 -15.05 25.88
N TRP A 88 16.89 -13.79 26.08
CA TRP A 88 18.31 -13.48 26.24
C TRP A 88 18.90 -14.19 27.47
N LYS A 89 18.19 -14.17 28.61
CA LYS A 89 18.60 -14.92 29.82
C LYS A 89 18.71 -16.42 29.56
N THR A 90 17.77 -16.96 28.77
CA THR A 90 17.77 -18.37 28.36
C THR A 90 18.98 -18.68 27.45
N MET A 91 19.31 -17.78 26.52
CA MET A 91 20.46 -17.92 25.63
C MET A 91 21.79 -17.93 26.38
N HIS A 92 21.92 -17.14 27.46
CA HIS A 92 23.12 -17.12 28.30
C HIS A 92 23.38 -18.42 29.06
N VAL A 93 22.34 -19.21 29.36
CA VAL A 93 22.46 -20.48 30.07
C VAL A 93 22.97 -21.59 29.15
N MET A 94 22.63 -21.54 27.87
CA MET A 94 23.02 -22.54 26.86
C MET A 94 24.53 -22.87 26.81
N PRO A 95 25.46 -21.90 26.69
CA PRO A 95 26.89 -22.22 26.62
C PRO A 95 27.42 -22.89 27.90
N LEU A 96 26.82 -22.60 29.07
CA LEU A 96 27.18 -23.26 30.33
C LEU A 96 26.76 -24.73 30.32
N LEU A 97 25.58 -25.05 29.77
CA LEU A 97 25.12 -26.43 29.64
C LEU A 97 25.94 -27.20 28.60
N VAL A 98 26.29 -26.57 27.48
CA VAL A 98 27.15 -27.19 26.45
C VAL A 98 28.52 -27.55 27.02
N ALA A 99 29.08 -26.70 27.89
CA ALA A 99 30.36 -26.95 28.54
C ALA A 99 30.31 -28.11 29.55
N GLN A 100 29.13 -28.45 30.09
CA GLN A 100 28.95 -29.55 31.05
C GLN A 100 28.55 -30.85 30.37
N ASP A 101 27.44 -30.85 29.63
CA ASP A 101 26.90 -32.02 28.95
C ASP A 101 26.05 -31.62 27.73
N TYR A 102 26.45 -32.11 26.57
CA TYR A 102 25.78 -31.87 25.31
C TYR A 102 24.34 -32.42 25.27
N ALA A 103 24.06 -33.54 25.96
CA ALA A 103 22.71 -34.13 25.96
C ALA A 103 21.70 -33.21 26.66
N THR A 104 22.10 -32.64 27.80
CA THR A 104 21.28 -31.65 28.54
C THR A 104 21.08 -30.37 27.74
N ALA A 105 22.12 -29.90 27.04
CA ALA A 105 22.05 -28.73 26.18
C ALA A 105 21.07 -28.93 25.01
N ARG A 106 21.06 -30.12 24.41
CA ARG A 106 20.12 -30.45 23.32
C ARG A 106 18.67 -30.49 23.81
N LEU A 107 18.43 -31.08 24.98
CA LEU A 107 17.10 -31.06 25.61
C LEU A 107 16.68 -29.62 25.93
N TYR A 108 17.60 -28.81 26.44
CA TYR A 108 17.35 -27.40 26.77
C TYR A 108 16.89 -26.59 25.56
N MET A 109 17.54 -26.75 24.40
CA MET A 109 17.11 -26.11 23.14
C MET A 109 15.72 -26.57 22.68
N ALA A 110 15.39 -27.85 22.86
CA ALA A 110 14.07 -28.37 22.50
C ALA A 110 12.95 -27.81 23.40
N LEU A 111 13.25 -27.62 24.70
CA LEU A 111 12.30 -27.06 25.66
C LEU A 111 12.16 -25.54 25.55
N LYS A 112 13.22 -24.85 25.12
CA LYS A 112 13.31 -23.39 25.02
C LYS A 112 13.87 -23.00 23.65
N PRO A 113 13.02 -22.97 22.61
CA PRO A 113 13.47 -22.63 21.28
C PRO A 113 13.91 -21.16 21.23
N ALA A 114 14.94 -20.88 20.44
CA ALA A 114 15.46 -19.53 20.22
C ALA A 114 14.47 -18.67 19.41
N PRO A 115 14.48 -17.33 19.60
CA PRO A 115 13.69 -16.42 18.79
C PRO A 115 14.10 -16.46 17.32
N LEU A 116 13.15 -16.21 16.41
CA LEU A 116 13.41 -16.16 14.96
C LEU A 116 14.18 -14.90 14.54
N ALA A 117 13.89 -13.78 15.19
CA ALA A 117 14.53 -12.50 14.91
C ALA A 117 14.83 -11.74 16.20
N GLN A 118 15.79 -10.83 16.13
CA GLN A 118 16.10 -9.92 17.23
C GLN A 118 14.97 -8.91 17.46
N THR A 119 14.38 -8.39 16.38
CA THR A 119 13.27 -7.43 16.39
C THR A 119 12.21 -7.90 15.41
N ASN A 120 10.94 -7.97 15.83
CA ASN A 120 9.82 -8.20 14.92
C ASN A 120 9.33 -6.84 14.41
N ASP A 121 9.78 -6.47 13.22
CA ASP A 121 9.28 -5.28 12.54
C ASP A 121 8.58 -5.72 11.25
N GLU A 122 7.29 -6.05 11.38
CA GLU A 122 6.46 -6.61 10.29
C GLU A 122 6.38 -5.69 9.06
N LYS A 123 6.72 -4.40 9.22
CA LYS A 123 6.61 -3.38 8.18
C LYS A 123 7.96 -2.88 7.67
N ARG A 124 9.07 -3.32 8.26
CA ARG A 124 10.41 -2.82 7.90
C ARG A 124 11.13 -3.81 7.02
N LEU A 125 11.48 -3.34 5.83
CA LEU A 125 12.44 -3.98 4.95
C LEU A 125 13.84 -3.39 5.24
N PRO A 126 14.90 -4.20 5.18
CA PRO A 126 16.27 -3.70 5.32
C PRO A 126 16.62 -2.75 4.17
N ASP A 127 17.36 -1.69 4.47
CA ASP A 127 17.68 -0.63 3.52
C ASP A 127 18.42 -1.18 2.29
N ASP A 128 19.33 -2.13 2.46
CA ASP A 128 20.08 -2.74 1.35
C ASP A 128 19.15 -3.39 0.31
N VAL A 129 18.06 -4.02 0.75
CA VAL A 129 17.06 -4.63 -0.12
C VAL A 129 16.25 -3.56 -0.84
N ILE A 130 15.91 -2.47 -0.15
CA ILE A 130 15.18 -1.34 -0.73
C ILE A 130 16.04 -0.67 -1.82
N HIS A 131 17.33 -0.44 -1.56
CA HIS A 131 18.24 0.19 -2.52
C HIS A 131 18.52 -0.68 -3.74
N ASN A 132 18.45 -2.01 -3.61
CA ASN A 132 18.60 -2.94 -4.73
C ASN A 132 17.34 -3.01 -5.62
N CYS A 133 16.16 -2.69 -5.06
CA CYS A 133 14.91 -2.70 -5.81
C CYS A 133 14.86 -1.60 -6.89
N SER A 134 14.01 -1.81 -7.89
CA SER A 134 13.79 -0.82 -8.96
C SER A 134 13.37 0.55 -8.38
N LEU A 135 13.68 1.63 -9.10
CA LEU A 135 13.32 3.00 -8.71
C LEU A 135 11.82 3.14 -8.41
N ALA A 136 10.96 2.48 -9.19
CA ALA A 136 9.52 2.51 -8.98
C ALA A 136 9.12 1.86 -7.65
N THR A 137 9.71 0.73 -7.31
CA THR A 137 9.50 0.07 -6.01
C THR A 137 9.95 0.97 -4.86
N GLN A 138 11.10 1.64 -5.01
CA GLN A 138 11.60 2.59 -4.00
C GLN A 138 10.65 3.78 -3.80
N LYS A 139 10.16 4.38 -4.89
CA LYS A 139 9.16 5.45 -4.85
C LYS A 139 7.87 5.02 -4.13
N ARG A 140 7.41 3.78 -4.38
CA ARG A 140 6.20 3.20 -3.76
C ARG A 140 6.38 2.94 -2.27
N LEU A 141 7.49 2.32 -1.87
CA LEU A 141 7.78 2.06 -0.46
C LEU A 141 7.86 3.37 0.34
N LYS A 142 8.37 4.44 -0.27
CA LYS A 142 8.41 5.79 0.31
C LYS A 142 7.05 6.52 0.28
N LYS A 143 6.01 5.93 -0.32
CA LYS A 143 4.67 6.54 -0.54
C LYS A 143 4.75 7.97 -1.07
N GLN A 144 5.70 8.23 -1.97
CA GLN A 144 5.96 9.58 -2.49
C GLN A 144 4.84 10.10 -3.39
N TYR A 145 4.04 9.19 -3.96
CA TYR A 145 2.96 9.50 -4.88
C TYR A 145 1.70 8.75 -4.43
N ALA A 146 0.54 9.41 -4.53
CA ALA A 146 -0.75 8.76 -4.28
C ALA A 146 -1.20 7.94 -5.49
N ASN A 147 -1.73 6.75 -5.22
CA ASN A 147 -2.46 5.92 -6.17
C ASN A 147 -3.97 5.90 -5.90
N SER A 148 -4.43 6.52 -4.80
CA SER A 148 -5.83 6.59 -4.43
C SER A 148 -6.37 7.97 -4.76
N VAL A 149 -7.35 8.03 -5.65
CA VAL A 149 -8.14 9.23 -5.90
C VAL A 149 -9.38 9.11 -5.05
N LYS A 150 -9.59 10.08 -4.14
CA LYS A 150 -10.84 10.17 -3.38
C LYS A 150 -11.96 10.57 -4.35
N GLU A 151 -12.85 9.63 -4.66
CA GLU A 151 -14.03 9.92 -5.45
C GLU A 151 -14.98 10.83 -4.66
N ASP A 152 -15.19 12.04 -5.17
CA ASP A 152 -16.27 12.91 -4.69
C ASP A 152 -17.46 12.79 -5.64
N ASN A 153 -18.40 11.92 -5.28
CA ASN A 153 -19.60 11.65 -6.07
C ASN A 153 -20.52 12.87 -6.21
N THR A 154 -20.29 13.95 -5.44
CA THR A 154 -21.11 15.17 -5.51
C THR A 154 -20.72 16.09 -6.68
N LEU A 155 -19.48 15.99 -7.18
CA LEU A 155 -18.99 16.79 -8.31
C LEU A 155 -19.62 16.42 -9.66
N LEU A 156 -20.24 15.24 -9.77
CA LEU A 156 -21.00 14.85 -10.96
C LEU A 156 -22.20 15.78 -11.21
N TYR A 157 -22.81 16.31 -10.14
CA TYR A 157 -23.93 17.25 -10.27
C TYR A 157 -23.50 18.60 -10.87
N ASP A 158 -22.31 19.08 -10.51
CA ASP A 158 -21.75 20.33 -11.06
C ASP A 158 -21.38 20.19 -12.54
N ILE A 159 -20.87 19.02 -12.95
CA ILE A 159 -20.57 18.74 -14.35
C ILE A 159 -21.87 18.66 -15.17
N LEU A 160 -22.90 17.98 -14.66
CA LEU A 160 -24.20 17.87 -15.34
C LEU A 160 -24.92 19.22 -15.44
N SER A 161 -24.88 20.04 -14.39
CA SER A 161 -25.47 21.38 -14.42
C SER A 161 -24.74 22.32 -15.38
N SER A 162 -23.40 22.21 -15.49
CA SER A 162 -22.63 22.98 -16.48
C SER A 162 -22.98 22.61 -17.94
N GLN A 163 -23.28 21.34 -18.23
CA GLN A 163 -23.70 20.90 -19.57
C GLN A 163 -25.14 21.28 -19.92
N HIS A 164 -26.06 21.26 -18.94
CA HIS A 164 -27.45 21.68 -19.17
C HIS A 164 -27.57 23.20 -19.43
N GLY A 165 -26.69 24.00 -18.83
CA GLY A 165 -26.65 25.45 -19.06
C GLY A 165 -26.22 25.85 -20.48
N GLU A 166 -25.45 25.01 -21.19
CA GLU A 166 -25.02 25.30 -22.57
C GLU A 166 -26.08 24.92 -23.61
N THR A 167 -26.86 23.86 -23.37
CA THR A 167 -27.92 23.42 -24.31
C THR A 167 -29.14 24.35 -24.35
N ASP A 168 -29.38 25.13 -23.29
CA ASP A 168 -30.51 26.08 -23.23
C ASP A 168 -30.21 27.43 -23.89
N SER A 169 -28.98 27.65 -24.35
CA SER A 169 -28.56 28.91 -25.00
C SER A 169 -28.52 28.86 -26.53
N ALA A 170 -28.84 27.71 -27.14
CA ALA A 170 -28.92 27.54 -28.58
C ALA A 170 -30.35 27.10 -29.01
N ASN A 171 -31.10 28.07 -29.54
CA ASN A 171 -32.44 27.98 -30.16
C ASN A 171 -33.66 27.85 -29.24
N PRO A 172 -34.39 28.96 -29.00
CA PRO A 172 -35.81 28.89 -28.71
C PRO A 172 -36.52 28.75 -30.06
N GLU A 173 -37.04 27.56 -30.38
CA GLU A 173 -38.21 27.30 -31.24
C GLU A 173 -38.26 25.80 -31.53
N HIS A 174 -38.88 25.04 -30.62
CA HIS A 174 -39.81 23.94 -30.90
C HIS A 174 -40.16 23.21 -29.60
N LEU A 175 -40.97 23.86 -28.76
CA LEU A 175 -41.79 23.17 -27.77
C LEU A 175 -42.90 22.43 -28.51
N ASN A 176 -42.73 21.12 -28.74
CA ASN A 176 -43.87 20.23 -28.94
C ASN A 176 -43.87 19.17 -27.85
N SER A 177 -44.93 19.25 -27.05
CA SER A 177 -45.26 18.39 -25.94
C SER A 177 -45.33 16.93 -26.34
N THR A 178 -44.75 16.05 -25.52
CA THR A 178 -45.33 14.73 -25.28
C THR A 178 -45.30 14.45 -23.78
N SER A 179 -46.45 14.73 -23.16
CA SER A 179 -46.81 14.29 -21.82
C SER A 179 -46.77 12.76 -21.76
N PHE A 180 -45.86 12.21 -20.94
CA PHE A 180 -45.89 10.79 -20.60
C PHE A 180 -47.01 10.55 -19.59
N ARG A 181 -48.11 10.02 -20.14
CA ARG A 181 -49.28 9.56 -19.41
C ARG A 181 -48.89 8.38 -18.51
N SER A 182 -49.10 8.57 -17.21
CA SER A 182 -49.16 7.51 -16.20
C SER A 182 -50.06 6.36 -16.66
N MET A 183 -49.55 5.13 -16.62
CA MET A 183 -50.36 3.92 -16.58
C MET A 183 -50.03 3.14 -15.32
N ALA A 184 -51.11 2.77 -14.64
CA ALA A 184 -51.20 1.87 -13.51
C ALA A 184 -50.72 0.45 -13.84
#